data_AF-A0A7S2DY09-F1
#
_entry.id   AF-A0A7S2DY09-F1
#
_cell.length_a   1.000
_cell.length_b   1.000
_cell.length_c   1.000
_cell.angle_alpha   90.00
_cell.angle_beta   90.00
_cell.angle_gamma   90.00
#
_symmetry.space_group_name_H-M   'P 1'
#
loop_
_entity.id
_entity.type
_entity.pdbx_description
1 polymer ?
#
loop_
_entity_poly.entity_id
_entity_poly.type
_entity_poly.pdbx_seq_one_letter_code
_entity_poly.pdbx_strand_id
1 'polypeptide(L)'
;AALRHPAGGGGLVWHAQLLEPNSTIEVGADGSIKPRRALLPVRASDFFASLVRLADGRWLFSGVLNGWPGLTLLELRSITVLSKSLMGPDKIHRVWKAESSTEPPSMPDTPQLSVRATLRSAPWSAEGYSQEVRGNVWWFFAQRDAGVKSGLGPIFAHGEDIIEQSAASPEPPAQAVRVHLFSHRYARAKKETAKDRLTYHSAVLIEWNHSRFTTVVELATLNGVGGRNGKSNWYHDKMEAQPALYRHMPPHMIVPFKGEFAEIRCSDVPSTSLDEFKQYIAKYTGSGSGFRFIDPHFTHSGPVRLSHRSQPDIARYLLNYMGRDRRYTEKVRNCQAFAADFFAFTAGKKGIEVHQPR
;
A
#
# COMPACT_ATOMS: atom_id res chain seq x y z
N ALA A 1 23.88 -2.73 9.82
CA ALA A 1 23.28 -3.14 8.53
C ALA A 1 22.91 -4.62 8.51
N ALA A 2 23.86 -5.54 8.73
CA ALA A 2 23.60 -7.00 8.71
C ALA A 2 22.46 -7.47 9.65
N LEU A 3 22.37 -6.93 10.87
CA LEU A 3 21.28 -7.27 11.81
C LEU A 3 19.89 -6.83 11.30
N ARG A 4 19.82 -5.74 10.52
CA ARG A 4 18.56 -5.21 9.97
C ARG A 4 18.16 -5.86 8.64
N HIS A 5 19.07 -6.60 8.01
CA HIS A 5 18.84 -7.34 6.78
C HIS A 5 19.40 -8.76 6.90
N PRO A 6 18.67 -9.66 7.60
CA PRO A 6 19.13 -11.02 7.81
C PRO A 6 19.30 -11.74 6.47
N ALA A 7 20.30 -12.62 6.40
CA ALA A 7 20.46 -13.49 5.24
C ALA A 7 19.22 -14.39 5.08
N GLY A 8 18.85 -14.69 3.83
CA GLY A 8 17.71 -15.55 3.54
C GLY A 8 17.11 -15.33 2.15
N GLY A 9 16.14 -16.16 1.78
CA GLY A 9 15.23 -15.93 0.66
C GLY A 9 14.10 -14.95 1.04
N GLY A 10 13.27 -14.57 0.07
CA GLY A 10 12.06 -13.76 0.31
C GLY A 10 12.26 -12.24 0.24
N GLY A 11 11.33 -11.49 0.82
CA GLY A 11 11.29 -10.03 0.78
C GLY A 11 10.72 -9.46 -0.53
N LEU A 12 10.34 -8.18 -0.49
CA LEU A 12 9.86 -7.47 -1.67
C LEU A 12 11.01 -7.18 -2.63
N VAL A 13 10.78 -7.48 -3.92
CA VAL A 13 11.74 -7.20 -4.99
C VAL A 13 11.47 -5.84 -5.62
N TRP A 14 12.50 -5.02 -5.79
CA TRP A 14 12.43 -3.71 -6.43
C TRP A 14 13.35 -3.65 -7.63
N HIS A 15 12.97 -2.86 -8.63
CA HIS A 15 13.76 -2.66 -9.84
C HIS A 15 14.09 -1.19 -9.98
N ALA A 16 15.36 -0.84 -9.80
CA ALA A 16 15.85 0.51 -9.98
C ALA A 16 16.39 0.69 -11.40
N GLN A 17 16.06 1.81 -12.04
CA GLN A 17 16.64 2.20 -13.31
C GLN A 17 17.93 2.98 -13.05
N LEU A 18 19.07 2.46 -13.50
CA LEU A 18 20.36 3.14 -13.35
C LEU A 18 20.56 4.12 -14.51
N LEU A 19 20.73 5.39 -14.19
CA LEU A 19 20.87 6.47 -15.15
C LEU A 19 22.33 6.88 -15.31
N GLU A 20 22.75 7.05 -16.56
CA GLU A 20 24.02 7.69 -16.91
C GLU A 20 24.03 9.17 -16.47
N PRO A 21 25.21 9.78 -16.24
CA PRO A 21 25.34 11.17 -15.77
C PRO A 21 24.56 12.21 -16.60
N ASN A 22 24.44 11.97 -17.91
CA ASN A 22 23.81 12.87 -18.88
C ASN A 22 22.39 12.44 -19.28
N SER A 23 21.78 11.49 -18.56
CA SER A 23 20.41 11.07 -18.84
C SER A 23 19.44 12.21 -18.56
N THR A 24 18.50 12.43 -19.48
CA THR A 24 17.40 13.39 -19.35
C THR A 24 16.09 12.74 -18.86
N ILE A 25 16.10 11.42 -18.68
CA ILE A 25 14.93 10.64 -18.27
C ILE A 25 14.56 10.98 -16.83
N GLU A 26 13.32 11.42 -16.61
CA GLU A 26 12.78 11.71 -15.27
C GLU A 26 13.54 12.81 -14.51
N VAL A 27 14.18 13.72 -15.24
CA VAL A 27 14.92 14.85 -14.68
C VAL A 27 14.03 16.09 -14.58
N GLY A 28 14.18 16.86 -13.50
CA GLY A 28 13.56 18.16 -13.27
C GLY A 28 14.19 19.28 -14.11
N ALA A 29 13.64 20.50 -14.02
CA ALA A 29 14.21 21.66 -14.72
C ALA A 29 15.63 22.01 -14.23
N ASP A 30 15.98 21.59 -13.00
CA ASP A 30 17.25 21.82 -12.33
C ASP A 30 18.29 20.71 -12.58
N GLY A 31 17.99 19.71 -13.42
CA GLY A 31 18.89 18.58 -13.64
C GLY A 31 18.84 17.50 -12.55
N SER A 32 18.01 17.66 -11.51
CA SER A 32 17.84 16.64 -10.46
C SER A 32 16.88 15.54 -10.91
N ILE A 33 17.12 14.29 -10.49
CA ILE A 33 16.15 13.21 -10.73
C ILE A 33 14.90 13.50 -9.90
N LYS A 34 13.72 13.50 -10.54
CA LYS A 34 12.45 13.66 -9.84
C LYS A 34 12.33 12.57 -8.77
N PRO A 35 12.07 12.93 -7.51
CA PRO A 35 11.93 11.95 -6.45
C PRO A 35 10.60 11.20 -6.59
N ARG A 36 10.54 10.04 -5.95
CA ARG A 36 9.33 9.24 -5.74
C ARG A 36 8.61 8.85 -7.04
N ARG A 37 9.38 8.41 -8.03
CA ARG A 37 8.89 7.84 -9.29
C ARG A 37 8.77 6.34 -9.16
N ALA A 38 7.77 5.77 -9.82
CA ALA A 38 7.51 4.33 -9.78
C ALA A 38 8.61 3.51 -10.48
N LEU A 39 9.30 4.09 -11.46
CA LEU A 39 10.43 3.46 -12.17
C LEU A 39 11.73 3.42 -11.34
N LEU A 40 11.74 4.09 -10.18
CA LEU A 40 12.89 4.16 -9.27
C LEU A 40 14.21 4.57 -9.97
N PRO A 41 14.24 5.69 -10.73
CA PRO A 41 15.46 6.19 -11.34
C PRO A 41 16.47 6.63 -10.27
N VAL A 42 17.73 6.28 -10.48
CA VAL A 42 18.87 6.66 -9.63
C VAL A 42 20.10 6.86 -10.51
N ARG A 43 20.93 7.86 -10.22
CA ARG A 43 22.20 8.02 -10.95
C ARG A 43 23.10 6.82 -10.64
N ALA A 44 23.73 6.26 -11.67
CA ALA A 44 24.61 5.12 -11.50
C ALA A 44 25.74 5.42 -10.50
N SER A 45 26.35 6.61 -10.59
CA SER A 45 27.38 7.09 -9.65
C SER A 45 26.93 6.98 -8.19
N ASP A 46 25.74 7.52 -7.88
CA ASP A 46 25.21 7.60 -6.53
C ASP A 46 24.81 6.20 -6.04
N PHE A 47 24.28 5.37 -6.94
CA PHE A 47 23.89 4.00 -6.64
C PHE A 47 25.10 3.16 -6.23
N PHE A 48 26.15 3.10 -7.05
CA PHE A 48 27.34 2.29 -6.79
C PHE A 48 28.16 2.84 -5.61
N ALA A 49 28.25 4.17 -5.44
CA ALA A 49 28.89 4.78 -4.26
C ALA A 49 28.16 4.44 -2.94
N SER A 50 26.85 4.15 -3.00
CA SER A 50 26.05 3.79 -1.82
C SER A 50 26.07 2.29 -1.49
N LEU A 51 26.76 1.46 -2.29
CA LEU A 51 26.85 0.02 -2.05
C LEU A 51 27.87 -0.29 -0.96
N VAL A 52 27.45 -1.07 0.02
CA VAL A 52 28.26 -1.55 1.13
C VAL A 52 28.34 -3.06 1.05
N ARG A 53 29.56 -3.60 1.01
CA ARG A 53 29.80 -5.04 1.10
C ARG A 53 29.76 -5.47 2.56
N LEU A 54 28.94 -6.47 2.88
CA LEU A 54 28.88 -7.09 4.20
C LEU A 54 29.99 -8.14 4.36
N ALA A 55 30.24 -8.55 5.61
CA ALA A 55 31.21 -9.61 5.93
C ALA A 55 30.86 -10.96 5.29
N ASP A 56 29.57 -11.22 5.02
CA ASP A 56 29.08 -12.43 4.32
C ASP A 56 29.13 -12.32 2.79
N GLY A 57 29.76 -11.26 2.26
CA GLY A 57 29.94 -11.05 0.82
C GLY A 57 28.76 -10.41 0.10
N ARG A 58 27.60 -10.23 0.74
CA ARG A 58 26.44 -9.56 0.14
C ARG A 58 26.69 -8.07 -0.07
N TRP A 59 26.02 -7.50 -1.06
CA TRP A 59 26.03 -6.06 -1.34
C TRP A 59 24.70 -5.42 -0.94
N LEU A 60 24.75 -4.43 -0.06
CA LEU A 60 23.58 -3.64 0.33
C LEU A 60 23.68 -2.22 -0.21
N PHE A 61 22.62 -1.74 -0.84
CA PHE A 61 22.38 -0.33 -1.07
C PHE A 61 21.98 0.33 0.25
N SER A 62 22.82 1.23 0.75
CA SER A 62 22.65 1.88 2.05
C SER A 62 21.90 3.21 2.01
N GLY A 63 21.68 3.78 0.81
CA GLY A 63 20.98 5.04 0.61
C GLY A 63 19.45 4.95 0.66
N VAL A 64 18.80 6.04 0.25
CA VAL A 64 17.33 6.14 0.08
C VAL A 64 17.01 6.11 -1.41
N LEU A 65 16.41 5.02 -1.89
CA LEU A 65 16.24 4.81 -3.33
C LEU A 65 15.20 5.78 -3.92
N ASN A 66 15.64 6.67 -4.83
CA ASN A 66 14.81 7.66 -5.51
C ASN A 66 13.94 8.50 -4.54
N GLY A 67 14.42 8.76 -3.31
CA GLY A 67 13.71 9.59 -2.32
C GLY A 67 12.46 8.94 -1.71
N TRP A 68 12.28 7.61 -1.87
CA TRP A 68 11.25 6.84 -1.17
C TRP A 68 11.72 6.46 0.24
N PRO A 69 11.13 7.03 1.31
CA PRO A 69 11.63 6.83 2.67
C PRO A 69 11.70 5.37 3.13
N GLY A 70 10.82 4.50 2.63
CA GLY A 70 10.85 3.07 2.98
C GLY A 70 11.74 2.19 2.10
N LEU A 71 12.39 2.74 1.07
CA LEU A 71 13.30 1.98 0.20
C LEU A 71 14.75 2.21 0.62
N THR A 72 15.09 1.70 1.80
CA THR A 72 16.42 1.76 2.41
C THR A 72 16.94 0.35 2.69
N LEU A 73 18.27 0.20 2.84
CA LEU A 73 18.91 -1.07 3.19
C LEU A 73 18.47 -2.22 2.27
N LEU A 74 18.66 -2.06 0.96
CA LEU A 74 18.21 -3.01 -0.04
C LEU A 74 19.37 -3.89 -0.52
N GLU A 75 19.17 -5.20 -0.57
CA GLU A 75 20.19 -6.11 -1.08
C GLU A 75 20.21 -6.13 -2.61
N LEU A 76 21.38 -5.89 -3.20
CA LEU A 76 21.58 -6.00 -4.64
C LEU A 76 21.67 -7.47 -5.05
N ARG A 77 20.78 -7.90 -5.95
CA ARG A 77 20.67 -9.29 -6.43
C ARG A 77 21.19 -9.48 -7.84
N SER A 78 20.92 -8.54 -8.74
CA SER A 78 21.47 -8.58 -10.10
C SER A 78 21.46 -7.23 -10.78
N ILE A 79 22.30 -7.09 -11.80
CA ILE A 79 22.27 -5.99 -12.75
C ILE A 79 21.99 -6.56 -14.13
N THR A 80 21.03 -5.98 -14.83
CA THR A 80 20.64 -6.36 -16.18
C THR A 80 20.70 -5.19 -17.13
N VAL A 81 21.06 -5.44 -18.37
CA VAL A 81 21.08 -4.46 -19.47
C VAL A 81 20.04 -4.84 -20.51
N LEU A 82 19.38 -3.84 -21.09
CA LEU A 82 18.61 -3.97 -22.31
C LEU A 82 19.52 -3.55 -23.47
N SER A 83 19.83 -4.47 -24.35
CA SER A 83 20.70 -4.23 -25.51
C SER A 83 19.88 -4.22 -26.80
N LYS A 84 20.19 -3.28 -27.69
CA LYS A 84 19.54 -3.18 -29.00
C LYS A 84 19.98 -4.36 -29.87
N SER A 85 19.02 -5.12 -30.41
CA SER A 85 19.34 -6.14 -31.41
C SER A 85 19.44 -5.51 -32.80
N LEU A 86 20.45 -5.90 -33.59
CA LEU A 86 20.55 -5.48 -35.01
C LEU A 86 19.48 -6.13 -35.88
N MET A 87 19.07 -7.35 -35.51
CA MET A 87 18.00 -8.11 -36.17
C MET A 87 17.15 -8.79 -35.09
N GLY A 88 15.93 -8.33 -34.88
CA GLY A 88 14.98 -8.92 -33.94
C GLY A 88 14.69 -8.06 -32.69
N PRO A 89 13.98 -8.61 -31.69
CA PRO A 89 13.60 -7.87 -30.50
C PRO A 89 14.81 -7.56 -29.62
N ASP A 90 14.75 -6.44 -28.89
CA ASP A 90 15.74 -6.09 -27.88
C ASP A 90 15.86 -7.20 -26.84
N LYS A 91 17.08 -7.43 -26.35
CA LYS A 91 17.38 -8.54 -25.44
C LYS A 91 17.81 -8.02 -24.08
N ILE A 92 17.30 -8.67 -23.03
CA ILE A 92 17.72 -8.41 -21.65
C ILE A 92 18.81 -9.42 -21.29
N HIS A 93 19.98 -8.92 -20.91
CA HIS A 93 21.10 -9.74 -20.46
C HIS A 93 21.48 -9.40 -19.03
N ARG A 94 21.90 -10.40 -18.25
CA ARG A 94 22.39 -10.18 -16.88
C ARG A 94 23.91 -10.05 -16.93
N VAL A 95 24.41 -8.91 -16.48
CA VAL A 95 25.84 -8.55 -16.51
C VAL A 95 26.51 -8.74 -15.15
N TRP A 96 25.72 -8.72 -14.07
CA TRP A 96 26.19 -9.02 -12.72
C TRP A 96 25.13 -9.78 -11.92
N LYS A 97 25.55 -10.73 -11.09
CA LYS A 97 24.66 -11.55 -10.26
C LYS A 97 25.31 -11.86 -8.91
N ALA A 98 24.58 -11.62 -7.82
CA ALA A 98 25.11 -11.74 -6.46
C ALA A 98 25.67 -13.14 -6.14
N GLU A 99 25.08 -14.20 -6.70
CA GLU A 99 25.44 -15.58 -6.40
C GLU A 99 26.61 -16.13 -7.25
N SER A 100 27.02 -15.45 -8.32
CA SER A 100 28.00 -15.99 -9.27
C SER A 100 29.08 -15.01 -9.70
N SER A 101 28.92 -13.71 -9.46
CA SER A 101 29.94 -12.71 -9.77
C SER A 101 30.98 -12.64 -8.66
N THR A 102 32.26 -12.79 -9.02
CA THR A 102 33.40 -12.57 -8.12
C THR A 102 33.72 -11.08 -7.97
N GLU A 103 33.52 -10.33 -9.04
CA GLU A 103 33.82 -8.91 -9.11
C GLU A 103 32.78 -8.04 -8.39
N PRO A 104 33.20 -6.89 -7.83
CA PRO A 104 32.29 -5.87 -7.35
C PRO A 104 31.28 -5.44 -8.43
N PRO A 105 30.02 -5.15 -8.07
CA PRO A 105 29.05 -4.62 -9.01
C PRO A 105 29.47 -3.23 -9.51
N SER A 106 29.48 -3.06 -10.82
CA SER A 106 29.79 -1.80 -11.50
C SER A 106 28.77 -1.48 -12.59
N MET A 107 28.81 -0.24 -13.08
CA MET A 107 28.11 0.13 -14.30
C MET A 107 28.75 -0.64 -15.47
N PRO A 108 27.99 -1.21 -16.40
CA PRO A 108 28.59 -2.01 -17.48
C PRO A 108 29.03 -1.10 -18.63
N ASP A 109 30.23 -1.32 -19.15
CA ASP A 109 30.93 -0.40 -20.08
C ASP A 109 30.39 -0.40 -21.52
N THR A 110 29.44 -1.28 -21.84
CA THR A 110 28.89 -1.39 -23.20
C THR A 110 27.80 -0.35 -23.46
N PRO A 111 27.56 0.07 -24.70
CA PRO A 111 26.38 0.87 -25.04
C PRO A 111 25.08 0.08 -24.74
N GLN A 112 24.21 0.64 -23.89
CA GLN A 112 22.96 0.01 -23.44
C GLN A 112 21.78 0.91 -23.76
N LEU A 113 20.61 0.33 -24.02
CA LEU A 113 19.35 1.08 -24.05
C LEU A 113 18.88 1.42 -22.63
N SER A 114 19.09 0.52 -21.68
CA SER A 114 18.75 0.73 -20.27
C SER A 114 19.54 -0.22 -19.38
N VAL A 115 19.89 0.24 -18.17
CA VAL A 115 20.46 -0.59 -17.12
C VAL A 115 19.50 -0.63 -15.93
N ARG A 116 19.35 -1.81 -15.33
CA ARG A 116 18.43 -2.05 -14.21
C ARG A 116 19.13 -2.83 -13.10
N ALA A 117 19.04 -2.33 -11.89
CA ALA A 117 19.40 -3.08 -10.69
C ALA A 117 18.16 -3.76 -10.11
N THR A 118 18.27 -5.05 -9.80
CA THR A 118 17.27 -5.79 -9.03
C THR A 118 17.70 -5.83 -7.57
N LEU A 119 16.86 -5.25 -6.73
CA LEU A 119 17.07 -5.03 -5.32
C LEU A 119 16.05 -5.85 -4.51
N ARG A 120 16.40 -6.20 -3.28
CA ARG A 120 15.55 -7.00 -2.40
C ARG A 120 15.52 -6.40 -1.00
N SER A 121 14.32 -6.06 -0.54
CA SER A 121 14.08 -5.69 0.85
C SER A 121 14.34 -6.88 1.79
N ALA A 122 14.39 -6.63 3.11
CA ALA A 122 14.58 -7.69 4.08
C ALA A 122 13.50 -8.79 3.95
N PRO A 123 13.80 -10.07 4.26
CA PRO A 123 12.87 -11.19 4.07
C PRO A 123 11.46 -10.97 4.61
N TRP A 124 11.35 -10.36 5.79
CA TRP A 124 10.08 -10.08 6.48
C TRP A 124 9.18 -9.08 5.74
N SER A 125 9.72 -8.28 4.81
CA SER A 125 8.93 -7.26 4.07
C SER A 125 7.87 -7.86 3.14
N ALA A 126 7.99 -9.14 2.79
CA ALA A 126 6.93 -9.87 2.09
C ALA A 126 5.76 -10.23 3.02
N GLU A 127 5.94 -10.05 4.33
CA GLU A 127 5.02 -10.50 5.37
C GLU A 127 4.36 -9.40 6.19
N GLY A 128 4.94 -8.21 6.21
CA GLY A 128 4.47 -7.07 6.98
C GLY A 128 5.29 -5.82 6.67
N TYR A 129 4.95 -4.75 7.38
CA TYR A 129 5.59 -3.44 7.22
C TYR A 129 6.84 -3.28 8.08
N SER A 130 6.96 -4.02 9.19
CA SER A 130 8.16 -4.06 10.03
C SER A 130 8.55 -5.48 10.39
N GLN A 131 9.75 -5.64 10.95
CA GLN A 131 10.26 -6.93 11.38
C GLN A 131 9.53 -7.44 12.62
N GLU A 132 9.23 -6.51 13.53
CA GLU A 132 8.65 -6.76 14.84
C GLU A 132 7.14 -7.04 14.73
N VAL A 133 6.49 -6.52 13.69
CA VAL A 133 5.04 -6.48 13.59
C VAL A 133 4.59 -6.96 12.21
N ARG A 134 4.08 -8.20 12.17
CA ARG A 134 3.69 -8.87 10.93
C ARG A 134 2.30 -8.46 10.46
N GLY A 135 2.06 -8.56 9.15
CA GLY A 135 0.76 -8.40 8.52
C GLY A 135 0.61 -7.12 7.70
N ASN A 136 0.14 -7.27 6.46
CA ASN A 136 -0.19 -6.14 5.57
C ASN A 136 -1.58 -5.58 5.87
N VAL A 137 -1.85 -5.29 7.14
CA VAL A 137 -3.08 -4.63 7.60
C VAL A 137 -2.66 -3.34 8.29
N TRP A 138 -3.39 -2.26 8.09
CA TRP A 138 -3.19 -1.04 8.89
C TRP A 138 -4.52 -0.41 9.27
N TRP A 139 -4.49 0.33 10.37
CA TRP A 139 -5.63 1.06 10.91
C TRP A 139 -5.20 2.49 11.21
N PHE A 140 -5.94 3.45 10.64
CA PHE A 140 -5.77 4.86 10.97
C PHE A 140 -6.90 5.30 11.90
N PHE A 141 -6.58 5.41 13.18
CA PHE A 141 -7.49 5.77 14.26
C PHE A 141 -7.70 7.29 14.31
N ALA A 142 -8.34 7.81 13.27
CA ALA A 142 -8.52 9.25 13.08
C ALA A 142 -9.50 9.90 14.07
N GLN A 143 -10.37 9.10 14.70
CA GLN A 143 -11.53 9.58 15.47
C GLN A 143 -11.47 9.24 16.97
N ARG A 144 -10.31 8.83 17.50
CA ARG A 144 -10.15 8.52 18.93
C ARG A 144 -9.96 9.80 19.75
N ASP A 145 -10.73 9.93 20.83
CA ASP A 145 -10.65 11.11 21.70
C ASP A 145 -9.31 11.17 22.41
N ALA A 146 -8.73 10.03 22.78
CA ALA A 146 -7.48 9.98 23.55
C ALA A 146 -6.36 10.75 22.85
N GLY A 147 -6.24 10.64 21.52
CA GLY A 147 -5.28 11.39 20.72
C GLY A 147 -5.63 12.87 20.58
N VAL A 148 -6.92 13.18 20.39
CA VAL A 148 -7.41 14.56 20.23
C VAL A 148 -7.30 15.36 21.53
N LYS A 149 -7.69 14.78 22.67
CA LYS A 149 -7.69 15.42 24.00
C LYS A 149 -6.29 15.55 24.60
N SER A 150 -5.38 14.61 24.30
CA SER A 150 -3.98 14.67 24.75
C SER A 150 -3.09 15.52 23.82
N GLY A 151 -3.61 16.02 22.70
CA GLY A 151 -2.83 16.74 21.70
C GLY A 151 -1.90 15.85 20.87
N LEU A 152 -1.92 14.53 21.06
CA LEU A 152 -1.11 13.56 20.31
C LEU A 152 -1.62 13.33 18.87
N GLY A 153 -2.85 13.74 18.57
CA GLY A 153 -3.45 13.60 17.24
C GLY A 153 -3.89 12.16 16.90
N PRO A 154 -4.24 11.90 15.63
CA PRO A 154 -4.55 10.57 15.13
C PRO A 154 -3.45 9.53 15.38
N ILE A 155 -3.83 8.27 15.57
CA ILE A 155 -2.87 7.16 15.72
C ILE A 155 -2.86 6.33 14.43
N PHE A 156 -1.68 5.97 13.95
CA PHE A 156 -1.50 5.02 12.86
C PHE A 156 -0.88 3.73 13.41
N ALA A 157 -1.54 2.59 13.20
CA ALA A 157 -1.01 1.28 13.58
C ALA A 157 -1.04 0.33 12.39
N HIS A 158 -0.14 -0.66 12.38
CA HIS A 158 -0.07 -1.67 11.34
C HIS A 158 0.26 -3.04 11.90
N GLY A 159 -0.09 -4.09 11.17
CA GLY A 159 0.13 -5.47 11.59
C GLY A 159 -0.52 -5.78 12.95
N GLU A 160 0.16 -6.57 13.77
CA GLU A 160 -0.30 -7.00 15.10
C GLU A 160 -0.46 -5.85 16.11
N ASP A 161 0.29 -4.74 15.97
CA ASP A 161 0.17 -3.57 16.84
C ASP A 161 -1.24 -2.98 16.84
N ILE A 162 -2.01 -3.19 15.76
CA ILE A 162 -3.41 -2.75 15.69
C ILE A 162 -4.22 -3.31 16.86
N ILE A 163 -3.94 -4.55 17.28
CA ILE A 163 -4.64 -5.22 18.37
C ILE A 163 -4.32 -4.53 19.69
N GLU A 164 -3.04 -4.29 19.96
CA GLU A 164 -2.57 -3.62 21.18
C GLU A 164 -3.09 -2.19 21.26
N GLN A 165 -2.93 -1.43 20.17
CA GLN A 165 -3.44 -0.07 20.08
C GLN A 165 -4.96 -0.03 20.24
N SER A 166 -5.69 -1.04 19.76
CA SER A 166 -7.14 -1.13 19.96
C SER A 166 -7.56 -1.50 21.37
N ALA A 167 -6.77 -2.31 22.07
CA ALA A 167 -7.02 -2.68 23.46
C ALA A 167 -6.61 -1.56 24.44
N ALA A 168 -5.62 -0.75 24.10
CA ALA A 168 -5.09 0.32 24.94
C ALA A 168 -5.95 1.60 24.94
N SER A 169 -7.06 1.63 24.19
CA SER A 169 -7.96 2.77 24.20
C SER A 169 -8.57 2.95 25.61
N PRO A 170 -8.53 4.16 26.21
CA PRO A 170 -9.19 4.43 27.49
C PRO A 170 -10.72 4.44 27.37
N GLU A 171 -11.24 4.40 26.15
CA GLU A 171 -12.66 4.39 25.85
C GLU A 171 -13.24 2.97 26.00
N PRO A 172 -14.54 2.82 26.31
CA PRO A 172 -15.18 1.51 26.32
C PRO A 172 -14.92 0.77 24.99
N PRO A 173 -14.61 -0.54 25.01
CA PRO A 173 -14.28 -1.27 23.80
C PRO A 173 -15.37 -1.16 22.74
N ALA A 174 -15.03 -0.61 21.58
CA ALA A 174 -15.94 -0.49 20.45
C ALA A 174 -16.39 -1.88 19.98
N GLN A 175 -17.70 -2.11 19.93
CA GLN A 175 -18.31 -3.35 19.45
C GLN A 175 -19.01 -3.09 18.12
N ALA A 176 -18.67 -3.86 17.09
CA ALA A 176 -19.31 -3.74 15.79
C ALA A 176 -20.78 -4.19 15.88
N VAL A 177 -21.72 -3.32 15.48
CA VAL A 177 -23.17 -3.59 15.59
C VAL A 177 -23.82 -3.83 14.24
N ARG A 178 -23.36 -3.14 13.20
CA ARG A 178 -23.85 -3.29 11.82
C ARG A 178 -22.70 -3.23 10.83
N VAL A 179 -22.89 -3.91 9.71
CA VAL A 179 -21.96 -3.91 8.58
C VAL A 179 -22.71 -3.62 7.29
N HIS A 180 -22.03 -2.97 6.35
CA HIS A 180 -22.60 -2.59 5.05
C HIS A 180 -21.60 -2.83 3.95
N LEU A 181 -21.98 -3.63 2.95
CA LEU A 181 -21.23 -3.75 1.71
C LEU A 181 -21.65 -2.63 0.78
N PHE A 182 -20.66 -1.88 0.29
CA PHE A 182 -20.89 -0.86 -0.72
C PHE A 182 -19.82 -0.89 -1.80
N SER A 183 -20.17 -0.36 -2.96
CA SER A 183 -19.33 -0.30 -4.15
C SER A 183 -19.42 1.07 -4.79
N HIS A 184 -18.35 1.51 -5.43
CA HIS A 184 -18.34 2.74 -6.22
C HIS A 184 -17.24 2.68 -7.28
N ARG A 185 -17.24 3.61 -8.23
CA ARG A 185 -16.11 3.87 -9.12
C ARG A 185 -15.29 5.06 -8.62
N TYR A 186 -14.00 5.09 -8.93
CA TYR A 186 -13.15 6.22 -8.58
C TYR A 186 -13.33 7.36 -9.58
N ALA A 187 -13.60 8.57 -9.09
CA ALA A 187 -13.58 9.75 -9.93
C ALA A 187 -12.18 9.99 -10.50
N ARG A 188 -12.11 10.30 -11.80
CA ARG A 188 -10.88 10.59 -12.52
C ARG A 188 -10.93 12.01 -13.09
N ALA A 189 -9.76 12.63 -13.19
CA ALA A 189 -9.63 13.95 -13.83
C ALA A 189 -9.91 13.90 -15.35
N LYS A 190 -9.67 12.74 -15.98
CA LYS A 190 -9.98 12.48 -17.39
C LYS A 190 -11.29 11.71 -17.51
N LYS A 191 -11.91 11.80 -18.69
CA LYS A 191 -13.10 11.02 -19.06
C LYS A 191 -12.85 9.52 -18.83
N GLU A 192 -13.84 8.84 -18.26
CA GLU A 192 -13.78 7.40 -17.99
C GLU A 192 -13.71 6.59 -19.29
N THR A 193 -12.80 5.62 -19.32
CA THR A 193 -12.73 4.61 -20.38
C THR A 193 -13.83 3.55 -20.21
N ALA A 194 -14.03 2.69 -21.22
CA ALA A 194 -14.94 1.56 -21.09
C ALA A 194 -14.54 0.60 -19.94
N LYS A 195 -13.23 0.34 -19.77
CA LYS A 195 -12.73 -0.45 -18.63
C LYS A 195 -13.07 0.22 -17.30
N ASP A 196 -12.93 1.53 -17.19
CA ASP A 196 -13.22 2.26 -15.95
C ASP A 196 -14.69 2.14 -15.54
N ARG A 197 -15.61 2.20 -16.51
CA ARG A 197 -17.05 2.05 -16.26
C ARG A 197 -17.44 0.67 -15.75
N LEU A 198 -16.61 -0.34 -16.00
CA LEU A 198 -16.81 -1.71 -15.54
C LEU A 198 -16.02 -2.05 -14.26
N THR A 199 -15.12 -1.16 -13.81
CA THR A 199 -14.22 -1.43 -12.69
C THR A 199 -14.74 -0.76 -11.43
N TYR A 200 -15.38 -1.53 -10.55
CA TYR A 200 -15.85 -1.05 -9.25
C TYR A 200 -14.85 -1.39 -8.14
N HIS A 201 -14.78 -0.48 -7.17
CA HIS A 201 -14.13 -0.69 -5.90
C HIS A 201 -15.19 -0.97 -4.83
N SER A 202 -15.02 -2.02 -4.03
CA SER A 202 -15.91 -2.32 -2.91
C SER A 202 -15.19 -2.23 -1.59
N ALA A 203 -15.94 -1.86 -0.56
CA ALA A 203 -15.49 -1.81 0.82
C ALA A 203 -16.63 -2.17 1.77
N VAL A 204 -16.29 -2.44 3.03
CA VAL A 204 -17.26 -2.68 4.10
C VAL A 204 -17.22 -1.51 5.07
N LEU A 205 -18.39 -0.92 5.34
CA LEU A 205 -18.56 0.05 6.42
C LEU A 205 -18.99 -0.70 7.69
N ILE A 206 -18.33 -0.43 8.82
CA ILE A 206 -18.67 -0.94 10.14
C ILE A 206 -19.26 0.20 10.98
N GLU A 207 -20.45 0.00 11.53
CA GLU A 207 -21.01 0.84 12.60
C GLU A 207 -20.68 0.24 13.97
N TRP A 208 -20.28 1.10 14.91
CA TRP A 208 -19.90 0.72 16.28
C TRP A 208 -20.98 1.10 17.29
N ASN A 209 -21.11 0.34 18.37
CA ASN A 209 -22.10 0.59 19.44
C ASN A 209 -21.99 1.99 20.08
N HIS A 210 -20.80 2.57 20.13
CA HIS A 210 -20.59 3.90 20.71
C HIS A 210 -21.08 5.05 19.80
N SER A 211 -21.40 4.79 18.53
CA SER A 211 -21.96 5.79 17.59
C SER A 211 -21.17 7.10 17.50
N ARG A 212 -19.83 7.01 17.42
CA ARG A 212 -18.93 8.20 17.34
C ARG A 212 -18.26 8.33 15.98
N PHE A 213 -18.00 7.19 15.37
CA PHE A 213 -17.44 7.07 14.04
C PHE A 213 -17.87 5.73 13.45
N THR A 214 -17.55 5.54 12.19
CA THR A 214 -17.66 4.29 11.45
C THR A 214 -16.28 3.96 10.91
N THR A 215 -16.03 2.69 10.61
CA THR A 215 -14.77 2.28 9.99
C THR A 215 -15.03 1.75 8.59
N VAL A 216 -14.34 2.30 7.60
CA VAL A 216 -14.27 1.72 6.25
C VAL A 216 -13.13 0.71 6.22
N VAL A 217 -13.46 -0.53 5.88
CA VAL A 217 -12.51 -1.64 5.70
C VAL A 217 -12.46 -1.99 4.21
N GLU A 218 -11.28 -1.86 3.61
CA GLU A 218 -11.07 -2.15 2.19
C GLU A 218 -9.80 -2.95 1.94
N LEU A 219 -9.79 -3.77 0.90
CA LEU A 219 -8.59 -4.41 0.37
C LEU A 219 -8.09 -3.63 -0.84
N ALA A 220 -6.78 -3.48 -0.96
CA ALA A 220 -6.15 -2.79 -2.08
C ALA A 220 -4.76 -3.35 -2.36
N THR A 221 -4.09 -2.84 -3.39
CA THR A 221 -2.68 -3.15 -3.65
C THR A 221 -1.81 -2.60 -2.53
N LEU A 222 -0.81 -3.38 -2.11
CA LEU A 222 0.14 -3.04 -1.06
C LEU A 222 0.82 -1.69 -1.34
N ASN A 223 0.95 -0.86 -0.31
CA ASN A 223 1.47 0.51 -0.33
C ASN A 223 0.68 1.48 -1.22
N GLY A 224 -0.58 1.18 -1.55
CA GLY A 224 -1.34 2.01 -2.48
C GLY A 224 -1.64 3.43 -1.96
N VAL A 225 -1.75 3.60 -0.64
CA VAL A 225 -1.91 4.92 -0.01
C VAL A 225 -0.56 5.58 0.27
N GLY A 226 0.44 4.85 0.77
CA GLY A 226 1.79 5.36 1.00
C GLY A 226 2.45 5.88 -0.28
N GLY A 227 2.34 5.11 -1.37
CA GLY A 227 2.82 5.50 -2.71
C GLY A 227 2.08 6.68 -3.34
N ARG A 228 0.96 7.11 -2.74
CA ARG A 228 0.15 8.27 -3.18
C ARG A 228 0.18 9.41 -2.17
N ASN A 229 1.23 9.52 -1.36
CA ASN A 229 1.41 10.56 -0.35
C ASN A 229 0.23 10.63 0.65
N GLY A 230 -0.26 9.47 1.10
CA GLY A 230 -1.33 9.36 2.10
C GLY A 230 -2.71 9.85 1.64
N LYS A 231 -2.90 10.06 0.33
CA LYS A 231 -4.19 10.51 -0.22
C LYS A 231 -5.23 9.38 -0.17
N SER A 232 -6.13 9.48 0.80
CA SER A 232 -7.26 8.57 0.96
C SER A 232 -8.59 9.25 0.58
N ASN A 233 -9.51 8.50 -0.02
CA ASN A 233 -10.84 9.02 -0.35
C ASN A 233 -11.75 9.16 0.87
N TRP A 234 -11.33 8.63 2.01
CA TRP A 234 -12.11 8.57 3.25
C TRP A 234 -11.87 9.77 4.19
N TYR A 235 -11.00 10.73 3.81
CA TYR A 235 -10.69 11.92 4.62
C TYR A 235 -10.84 13.23 3.85
N HIS A 236 -11.39 14.26 4.50
CA HIS A 236 -11.65 15.56 3.89
C HIS A 236 -10.39 16.22 3.31
N ASP A 237 -9.24 16.02 3.94
CA ASP A 237 -7.93 16.60 3.62
C ASP A 237 -7.16 15.89 2.48
N LYS A 238 -7.78 14.95 1.75
CA LYS A 238 -7.16 14.22 0.62
C LYS A 238 -6.34 15.09 -0.34
N MET A 239 -6.80 16.31 -0.59
CA MET A 239 -6.19 17.21 -1.58
C MET A 239 -5.08 18.09 -1.00
N GLU A 240 -4.88 18.07 0.32
CA GLU A 240 -3.76 18.77 0.96
C GLU A 240 -2.42 18.18 0.50
N ALA A 241 -1.36 18.99 0.60
CA ALA A 241 -0.01 18.57 0.24
C ALA A 241 0.48 17.43 1.15
N GLN A 242 0.11 17.46 2.42
CA GLN A 242 0.41 16.43 3.42
C GLN A 242 -0.83 16.12 4.26
N PRO A 243 -1.73 15.24 3.79
CA PRO A 243 -2.90 14.83 4.57
C PRO A 243 -2.51 14.25 5.93
N ALA A 244 -3.40 14.30 6.92
CA ALA A 244 -3.17 13.77 8.26
C ALA A 244 -2.70 12.32 8.25
N LEU A 245 -3.30 11.48 7.40
CA LEU A 245 -2.88 10.09 7.24
C LEU A 245 -1.40 9.98 6.79
N TYR A 246 -0.94 10.86 5.89
CA TYR A 246 0.46 10.88 5.48
C TYR A 246 1.39 11.30 6.62
N ARG A 247 1.00 12.33 7.39
CA ARG A 247 1.80 12.88 8.49
C ARG A 247 2.06 11.86 9.60
N HIS A 248 1.14 10.91 9.81
CA HIS A 248 1.24 9.88 10.84
C HIS A 248 1.71 8.52 10.29
N MET A 249 1.86 8.37 8.97
CA MET A 249 2.29 7.12 8.37
C MET A 249 3.79 6.88 8.63
N PRO A 250 4.19 5.69 9.12
CA PRO A 250 5.60 5.37 9.30
C PRO A 250 6.39 5.46 7.98
N PRO A 251 7.62 5.99 7.98
CA PRO A 251 8.43 6.15 6.78
C PRO A 251 8.62 4.86 5.96
N HIS A 252 8.73 3.70 6.62
CA HIS A 252 8.90 2.40 5.98
C HIS A 252 7.68 1.94 5.14
N MET A 253 6.51 2.54 5.34
CA MET A 253 5.30 2.28 4.53
C MET A 253 5.17 3.24 3.34
N ILE A 254 6.02 4.27 3.26
CA ILE A 254 6.01 5.26 2.18
C ILE A 254 6.95 4.79 1.07
N VAL A 255 6.42 3.91 0.22
CA VAL A 255 7.10 3.28 -0.93
C VAL A 255 6.13 3.16 -2.11
N PRO A 256 6.58 2.87 -3.35
CA PRO A 256 5.68 2.63 -4.47
C PRO A 256 4.74 1.45 -4.21
N PHE A 257 3.55 1.50 -4.82
CA PHE A 257 2.60 0.40 -4.71
C PHE A 257 3.11 -0.87 -5.38
N LYS A 258 2.71 -2.04 -4.85
CA LYS A 258 3.01 -3.36 -5.39
C LYS A 258 1.73 -4.05 -5.84
N GLY A 259 1.53 -4.12 -7.15
CA GLY A 259 0.29 -4.62 -7.75
C GLY A 259 -0.01 -6.10 -7.50
N GLU A 260 1.01 -6.90 -7.20
CA GLU A 260 0.87 -8.35 -6.96
C GLU A 260 0.59 -8.70 -5.49
N PHE A 261 0.67 -7.72 -4.59
CA PHE A 261 0.49 -7.90 -3.15
C PHE A 261 -0.70 -7.07 -2.68
N ALA A 262 -1.42 -7.60 -1.69
CA ALA A 262 -2.56 -6.95 -1.07
C ALA A 262 -2.18 -6.29 0.25
N GLU A 263 -2.96 -5.27 0.61
CA GLU A 263 -3.07 -4.72 1.95
C GLU A 263 -4.56 -4.56 2.31
N ILE A 264 -4.88 -4.70 3.60
CA ILE A 264 -6.19 -4.30 4.15
C ILE A 264 -6.02 -2.98 4.89
N ARG A 265 -6.96 -2.08 4.68
CA ARG A 265 -6.95 -0.73 5.21
C ARG A 265 -8.19 -0.52 6.05
N CYS A 266 -8.01 0.00 7.25
CA CYS A 266 -9.09 0.39 8.14
C CYS A 266 -9.00 1.90 8.38
N SER A 267 -10.03 2.63 7.97
CA SER A 267 -10.10 4.09 8.06
C SER A 267 -11.29 4.48 8.93
N ASP A 268 -11.03 5.06 10.11
CA ASP A 268 -12.11 5.63 10.93
C ASP A 268 -12.59 6.95 10.29
N VAL A 269 -13.86 7.00 9.93
CA VAL A 269 -14.51 8.13 9.22
C VAL A 269 -15.42 8.87 10.21
N PRO A 270 -15.46 10.21 10.21
CA PRO A 270 -16.33 11.02 11.08
C PRO A 270 -17.80 10.94 10.63
N SER A 271 -18.37 9.75 10.65
CA SER A 271 -19.78 9.45 10.40
C SER A 271 -20.20 8.41 11.41
N THR A 272 -21.27 8.63 12.14
CA THR A 272 -21.73 7.75 13.23
C THR A 272 -22.57 6.59 12.74
N SER A 273 -23.14 6.71 11.53
CA SER A 273 -24.08 5.78 10.95
C SER A 273 -23.92 5.62 9.43
N LEU A 274 -24.61 4.63 8.85
CA LEU A 274 -24.69 4.48 7.40
C LEU A 274 -25.23 5.74 6.71
N ASP A 275 -26.23 6.39 7.28
CA ASP A 275 -26.91 7.52 6.64
C ASP A 275 -26.02 8.76 6.60
N GLU A 276 -25.29 9.04 7.68
CA GLU A 276 -24.24 10.08 7.67
C GLU A 276 -23.12 9.74 6.67
N PHE A 277 -22.72 8.46 6.61
CA PHE A 277 -21.71 8.03 5.65
C PHE A 277 -22.19 8.19 4.19
N LYS A 278 -23.46 7.92 3.90
CA LYS A 278 -24.06 8.20 2.59
C LYS A 278 -24.03 9.68 2.25
N GLN A 279 -24.27 10.57 3.21
CA GLN A 279 -24.13 12.02 3.00
C GLN A 279 -22.69 12.40 2.69
N TYR A 280 -21.71 11.83 3.40
CA TYR A 280 -20.29 11.99 3.09
C TYR A 280 -19.96 11.54 1.65
N ILE A 281 -20.43 10.36 1.23
CA ILE A 281 -20.24 9.85 -0.13
C ILE A 281 -20.89 10.78 -1.15
N ALA A 282 -22.13 11.22 -0.92
CA ALA A 282 -22.86 12.11 -1.82
C ALA A 282 -22.12 13.45 -2.03
N LYS A 283 -21.58 14.05 -0.96
CA LYS A 283 -20.77 15.28 -1.01
C LYS A 283 -19.58 15.17 -1.97
N TYR A 284 -18.99 13.99 -2.10
CA TYR A 284 -17.82 13.74 -2.95
C TYR A 284 -18.13 12.92 -4.20
N THR A 285 -19.40 12.74 -4.53
CA THR A 285 -19.84 12.04 -5.74
C THR A 285 -19.97 13.03 -6.91
N GLY A 286 -19.32 12.74 -8.04
CA GLY A 286 -19.35 13.58 -9.23
C GLY A 286 -18.20 13.30 -10.19
N SER A 287 -18.04 14.16 -11.19
CA SER A 287 -17.00 14.01 -12.23
C SER A 287 -15.97 15.14 -12.17
N GLY A 288 -14.69 14.82 -12.44
CA GLY A 288 -13.59 15.79 -12.39
C GLY A 288 -12.66 15.61 -11.19
N SER A 289 -11.68 16.52 -11.07
CA SER A 289 -10.55 16.39 -10.13
C SER A 289 -10.90 16.64 -8.66
N GLY A 290 -12.02 17.32 -8.36
CA GLY A 290 -12.48 17.59 -7.00
C GLY A 290 -13.30 16.46 -6.38
N PHE A 291 -13.82 15.53 -7.19
CA PHE A 291 -14.65 14.43 -6.73
C PHE A 291 -13.84 13.16 -6.44
N ARG A 292 -14.48 12.20 -5.77
CA ARG A 292 -13.85 10.96 -5.29
C ARG A 292 -14.60 9.73 -5.75
N PHE A 293 -15.92 9.84 -5.79
CA PHE A 293 -16.83 8.74 -6.03
C PHE A 293 -17.62 8.99 -7.30
N ILE A 294 -17.91 7.92 -8.03
CA ILE A 294 -18.87 7.89 -9.12
C ILE A 294 -19.75 6.67 -8.84
N ASP A 295 -21.06 6.85 -9.01
CA ASP A 295 -22.04 5.77 -8.96
C ASP A 295 -21.93 4.85 -7.72
N PRO A 296 -22.15 5.41 -6.50
CA PRO A 296 -22.10 4.64 -5.27
C PRO A 296 -23.35 3.75 -5.11
N HIS A 297 -23.12 2.47 -4.76
CA HIS A 297 -24.15 1.47 -4.50
C HIS A 297 -23.96 0.84 -3.12
N PHE A 298 -25.00 0.84 -2.29
CA PHE A 298 -25.01 0.18 -0.99
C PHE A 298 -25.81 -1.11 -1.08
N THR A 299 -25.14 -2.21 -1.45
CA THR A 299 -25.79 -3.43 -1.93
C THR A 299 -26.33 -4.32 -0.80
N HIS A 300 -25.61 -4.39 0.32
CA HIS A 300 -26.03 -5.20 1.46
C HIS A 300 -25.82 -4.47 2.78
N SER A 301 -26.74 -4.68 3.71
CA SER A 301 -26.66 -4.24 5.10
C SER A 301 -27.11 -5.36 6.02
N GLY A 302 -26.58 -5.41 7.24
CA GLY A 302 -27.02 -6.37 8.24
C GLY A 302 -26.42 -6.13 9.63
N PRO A 303 -27.04 -6.71 10.67
CA PRO A 303 -26.44 -6.75 11.99
C PRO A 303 -25.21 -7.64 12.00
N VAL A 304 -24.23 -7.31 12.83
CA VAL A 304 -23.06 -8.18 13.06
C VAL A 304 -23.49 -9.39 13.89
N ARG A 305 -23.11 -10.59 13.42
CA ARG A 305 -23.47 -11.89 14.03
C ARG A 305 -22.31 -12.61 14.68
N LEU A 306 -21.11 -12.03 14.65
CA LEU A 306 -19.94 -12.55 15.36
C LEU A 306 -20.13 -12.46 16.88
N SER A 307 -19.74 -13.49 17.63
CA SER A 307 -19.74 -13.46 19.10
C SER A 307 -18.66 -12.52 19.65
N HIS A 308 -17.46 -12.56 19.04
CA HIS A 308 -16.36 -11.65 19.33
C HIS A 308 -16.30 -10.59 18.24
N ARG A 309 -16.71 -9.36 18.58
CA ARG A 309 -16.92 -8.28 17.62
C ARG A 309 -16.34 -6.95 18.10
N SER A 310 -15.41 -7.00 19.05
CA SER A 310 -14.67 -5.81 19.44
C SER A 310 -13.74 -5.34 18.31
N GLN A 311 -13.32 -4.08 18.31
CA GLN A 311 -12.34 -3.57 17.35
C GLN A 311 -11.04 -4.42 17.30
N PRO A 312 -10.43 -4.83 18.45
CA PRO A 312 -9.34 -5.80 18.44
C PRO A 312 -9.67 -7.16 17.79
N ASP A 313 -10.89 -7.68 17.97
CA ASP A 313 -11.31 -8.94 17.34
C ASP A 313 -11.42 -8.80 15.82
N ILE A 314 -12.01 -7.70 15.35
CA ILE A 314 -12.06 -7.37 13.92
C ILE A 314 -10.63 -7.29 13.35
N ALA A 315 -9.71 -6.60 14.03
CA ALA A 315 -8.31 -6.53 13.61
C ALA A 315 -7.66 -7.92 13.49
N ARG A 316 -7.86 -8.81 14.47
CA ARG A 316 -7.39 -10.20 14.42
C ARG A 316 -7.94 -10.96 13.20
N TYR A 317 -9.24 -10.82 12.90
CA TYR A 317 -9.82 -11.48 11.73
C TYR A 317 -9.20 -11.00 10.41
N LEU A 318 -8.95 -9.70 10.29
CA LEU A 318 -8.31 -9.10 9.10
C LEU A 318 -6.85 -9.55 8.97
N LEU A 319 -6.10 -9.60 10.07
CA LEU A 319 -4.73 -10.13 10.10
C LEU A 319 -4.70 -11.61 9.69
N ASN A 320 -5.62 -12.42 10.20
CA ASN A 320 -5.76 -13.82 9.82
C ASN A 320 -6.13 -13.98 8.34
N TYR A 321 -7.01 -13.13 7.81
CA TYR A 321 -7.36 -13.13 6.38
C TYR A 321 -6.13 -12.84 5.52
N MET A 322 -5.36 -11.79 5.87
CA MET A 322 -4.15 -11.40 5.15
C MET A 322 -3.02 -12.43 5.32
N GLY A 323 -2.91 -13.08 6.47
CA GLY A 323 -1.89 -14.10 6.75
C GLY A 323 -2.05 -15.36 5.90
N ARG A 324 -3.27 -15.69 5.45
CA ARG A 324 -3.54 -16.87 4.62
C ARG A 324 -3.06 -16.72 3.18
N ASP A 325 -3.23 -15.54 2.59
CA ASP A 325 -2.78 -15.26 1.23
C ASP A 325 -2.62 -13.75 1.07
N ARG A 326 -1.44 -13.32 0.65
CA ARG A 326 -1.09 -11.90 0.55
C ARG A 326 -1.15 -11.38 -0.88
N ARG A 327 -1.51 -12.22 -1.84
CA ARG A 327 -1.51 -11.82 -3.25
C ARG A 327 -2.65 -10.85 -3.52
N TYR A 328 -2.49 -10.04 -4.54
CA TYR A 328 -3.57 -9.27 -5.14
C TYR A 328 -3.70 -9.70 -6.60
N THR A 329 -4.92 -9.93 -7.06
CA THR A 329 -5.20 -10.15 -8.48
C THR A 329 -6.50 -9.46 -8.84
N GLU A 330 -6.53 -8.76 -9.99
CA GLU A 330 -7.76 -8.11 -10.46
C GLU A 330 -8.91 -9.11 -10.65
N LYS A 331 -8.61 -10.39 -10.92
CA LYS A 331 -9.61 -11.41 -11.29
C LYS A 331 -10.28 -12.10 -10.09
N VAL A 332 -9.50 -12.56 -9.10
CA VAL A 332 -10.03 -13.46 -8.05
C VAL A 332 -9.75 -13.00 -6.62
N ARG A 333 -8.83 -12.04 -6.44
CA ARG A 333 -8.40 -11.58 -5.12
C ARG A 333 -8.26 -10.06 -5.14
N ASN A 334 -9.41 -9.40 -5.26
CA ASN A 334 -9.55 -7.96 -5.40
C ASN A 334 -10.44 -7.40 -4.27
N CYS A 335 -10.66 -6.08 -4.29
CA CYS A 335 -11.48 -5.39 -3.30
C CYS A 335 -12.94 -5.88 -3.26
N GLN A 336 -13.52 -6.26 -4.40
CA GLN A 336 -14.90 -6.74 -4.47
C GLN A 336 -15.07 -8.10 -3.78
N ALA A 337 -14.22 -9.07 -4.12
CA ALA A 337 -14.23 -10.40 -3.51
C ALA A 337 -14.01 -10.32 -2.00
N PHE A 338 -12.98 -9.58 -1.57
CA PHE A 338 -12.71 -9.36 -0.15
C PHE A 338 -13.89 -8.74 0.59
N ALA A 339 -14.49 -7.68 0.05
CA ALA A 339 -15.57 -6.98 0.73
C ALA A 339 -16.82 -7.87 0.87
N ALA A 340 -17.14 -8.67 -0.16
CA ALA A 340 -18.21 -9.67 -0.11
C ALA A 340 -17.92 -10.76 0.94
N ASP A 341 -16.72 -11.34 0.95
CA ASP A 341 -16.29 -12.34 1.93
C ASP A 341 -16.36 -11.81 3.37
N PHE A 342 -15.82 -10.62 3.59
CA PHE A 342 -15.76 -10.00 4.91
C PHE A 342 -17.15 -9.62 5.42
N PHE A 343 -18.02 -9.10 4.55
CA PHE A 343 -19.43 -8.86 4.89
C PHE A 343 -20.16 -10.16 5.21
N ALA A 344 -20.01 -11.20 4.37
CA ALA A 344 -20.64 -12.51 4.58
C ALA A 344 -20.25 -13.12 5.94
N PHE A 345 -18.95 -13.10 6.24
CA PHE A 345 -18.39 -13.56 7.51
C PHE A 345 -18.94 -12.78 8.71
N THR A 346 -18.87 -11.45 8.68
CA THR A 346 -19.28 -10.59 9.80
C THR A 346 -20.79 -10.60 10.05
N ALA A 347 -21.59 -10.64 8.98
CA ALA A 347 -23.06 -10.65 9.04
C ALA A 347 -23.65 -12.07 9.21
N GLY A 348 -22.83 -13.13 9.14
CA GLY A 348 -23.31 -14.51 9.16
C GLY A 348 -24.23 -14.86 7.99
N LYS A 349 -23.94 -14.32 6.79
CA LYS A 349 -24.74 -14.50 5.58
C LYS A 349 -24.01 -15.38 4.55
N LYS A 350 -24.77 -16.08 3.71
CA LYS A 350 -24.27 -16.88 2.58
C LYS A 350 -24.75 -16.27 1.27
N GLY A 351 -24.07 -16.60 0.17
CA GLY A 351 -24.48 -16.17 -1.18
C GLY A 351 -24.40 -14.66 -1.39
N ILE A 352 -23.42 -14.00 -0.77
CA ILE A 352 -23.17 -12.57 -0.99
C ILE A 352 -22.50 -12.41 -2.35
N GLU A 353 -23.17 -11.74 -3.26
CA GLU A 353 -22.66 -11.47 -4.60
C GLU A 353 -21.89 -10.14 -4.60
N VAL A 354 -20.82 -10.08 -5.40
CA VAL A 354 -20.14 -8.82 -5.69
C VAL A 354 -21.03 -7.93 -6.54
N HIS A 355 -20.90 -6.61 -6.40
CA HIS A 355 -21.61 -5.68 -7.27
C HIS A 355 -21.22 -5.91 -8.74
N GLN A 356 -22.22 -6.17 -9.58
CA GLN A 356 -22.09 -6.27 -11.02
C GLN A 356 -22.73 -5.02 -11.65
N PRO A 357 -22.00 -4.24 -12.47
CA PRO A 357 -22.62 -3.17 -13.24
C PRO A 357 -23.69 -3.75 -14.16
N ARG A 358 -24.88 -3.15 -14.16
CA ARG A 358 -26.00 -3.52 -15.04
C ARG A 358 -25.98 -2.73 -16.35
#